data_AF-A0A4Y9Z4H0-F1
#
_entry.id   AF-A0A4Y9Z4H0-F1
#
_cell.length_a   1.000
_cell.length_b   1.000
_cell.length_c   1.000
_cell.angle_alpha   90.00
_cell.angle_beta   90.00
_cell.angle_gamma   90.00
#
_symmetry.space_group_name_H-M   'P 1'
#
loop_
_entity.id
_entity.type
_entity.pdbx_description
1 polymer ?
#
loop_
_entity_poly.entity_id
_entity_poly.type
_entity_poly.pdbx_seq_one_letter_code
_entity_poly.pdbx_strand_id
1 'polypeptide(L)'
;MAGSVEMRRGEGGWKFCGLDAHADAAAPITIRTRKFITNRLLARRQFVVDVLHPSRANVSKTELSEQLAKMYKADKARVVPFGFRTAFGGGRSTGFALIYDDEPSQMKFEPKYRLIRSGLATAPPKTNRKLRKERKNRAKKLRGTKKSKAAEPPKKGK
;
A
#
# COMPACT_ATOMS: atom_id res chain seq x y z
N MET A 1 33.28 31.76 10.41
CA MET A 1 33.86 31.53 9.08
C MET A 1 32.80 30.89 8.21
N ALA A 2 32.32 31.60 7.19
CA ALA A 2 31.28 31.10 6.28
C ALA A 2 31.89 30.02 5.38
N GLY A 3 31.39 28.79 5.49
CA GLY A 3 31.76 27.69 4.60
C GLY A 3 31.20 27.97 3.20
N SER A 4 32.10 28.15 2.23
CA SER A 4 31.78 28.29 0.81
C SER A 4 31.06 27.02 0.31
N VAL A 5 29.80 27.15 -0.10
CA VAL A 5 29.05 26.11 -0.84
C VAL A 5 29.49 26.19 -2.30
N GLU A 6 30.35 25.28 -2.72
CA GLU A 6 30.80 25.20 -4.13
C GLU A 6 29.76 24.42 -4.96
N MET A 7 28.95 25.14 -5.74
CA MET A 7 27.99 24.56 -6.69
C MET A 7 28.66 24.30 -8.04
N ARG A 8 28.84 23.04 -8.43
CA ARG A 8 29.20 22.68 -9.82
C ARG A 8 27.97 22.32 -10.64
N ARG A 9 27.79 23.00 -11.77
CA ARG A 9 26.79 22.67 -12.80
C ARG A 9 27.24 21.43 -13.57
N GLY A 10 26.50 20.35 -13.44
CA GLY A 10 26.55 19.22 -14.37
C GLY A 10 25.34 19.23 -15.31
N GLU A 11 25.50 18.61 -16.48
CA GLU A 11 24.49 18.46 -17.52
C GLU A 11 23.28 17.67 -16.99
N GLY A 12 22.24 18.37 -16.54
CA GLY A 12 20.99 17.74 -16.07
C GLY A 12 20.43 18.23 -14.73
N GLY A 13 21.06 19.21 -14.07
CA GLY A 13 20.46 19.89 -12.91
C GLY A 13 21.29 19.84 -11.62
N TRP A 14 20.79 20.50 -10.59
CA TRP A 14 21.50 20.75 -9.33
C TRP A 14 21.53 19.47 -8.50
N LYS A 15 22.67 18.75 -8.51
CA LYS A 15 22.91 17.66 -7.57
C LYS A 15 23.38 18.23 -6.23
N PHE A 16 22.53 18.13 -5.21
CA PHE A 16 22.95 18.26 -3.82
C PHE A 16 23.86 17.07 -3.49
N CYS A 17 25.16 17.33 -3.29
CA CYS A 17 26.09 16.36 -2.72
C CYS A 17 26.26 16.76 -1.25
N GLY A 18 25.72 15.96 -0.33
CA GLY A 18 25.87 16.23 1.11
C GLY A 18 25.01 15.33 2.00
N LEU A 19 25.71 14.47 2.76
CA LEU A 19 25.26 13.57 3.83
C LEU A 19 24.81 12.15 3.42
N ASP A 20 25.77 11.38 2.92
CA ASP A 20 25.74 9.92 3.04
C ASP A 20 26.00 9.50 4.50
N ALA A 21 24.94 9.53 5.32
CA ALA A 21 24.86 8.64 6.47
C ALA A 21 24.47 7.27 5.93
N HIS A 22 25.48 6.46 5.58
CA HIS A 22 25.30 5.07 5.13
C HIS A 22 24.59 4.25 6.23
N ALA A 23 23.27 4.24 6.21
CA ALA A 23 22.52 3.15 6.82
C ALA A 23 22.72 1.94 5.91
N ASP A 24 23.50 0.95 6.36
CA ASP A 24 23.75 -0.28 5.62
C ASP A 24 22.42 -0.97 5.28
N ALA A 25 21.97 -0.83 4.03
CA ALA A 25 20.72 -1.44 3.57
C ALA A 25 20.77 -2.98 3.63
N ALA A 26 21.98 -3.54 3.64
CA ALA A 26 22.27 -4.97 3.70
C ALA A 26 22.38 -5.53 5.13
N ALA A 27 22.22 -4.70 6.17
CA ALA A 27 22.26 -5.18 7.55
C ALA A 27 21.21 -6.29 7.79
N PRO A 28 21.54 -7.35 8.55
CA PRO A 28 20.66 -8.49 8.73
C PRO A 28 19.36 -8.09 9.45
N ILE A 29 18.25 -8.53 8.88
CA ILE A 29 16.90 -8.32 9.43
C ILE A 29 16.44 -9.63 10.06
N THR A 30 15.96 -9.57 11.30
CA THR A 30 15.34 -10.72 11.96
C THR A 30 13.83 -10.53 12.00
N ILE A 31 13.10 -11.46 11.40
CA ILE A 31 11.64 -11.47 11.44
C ILE A 31 11.18 -12.49 12.49
N ARG A 32 10.27 -12.06 13.37
CA ARG A 32 9.58 -12.93 14.33
C ARG A 32 8.08 -12.86 14.08
N THR A 33 7.42 -14.00 14.09
CA THR A 33 5.97 -14.08 13.94
C THR A 33 5.31 -14.40 15.28
N ARG A 34 4.28 -13.65 15.64
CA ARG A 34 3.47 -13.87 16.85
C ARG A 34 2.01 -14.06 16.50
N LYS A 35 1.28 -14.74 17.39
CA LYS A 35 -0.18 -14.96 17.27
C LYS A 35 -0.56 -15.51 15.89
N PHE A 36 0.12 -16.59 15.49
CA PHE A 36 -0.11 -17.22 14.21
C PHE A 36 -1.42 -18.00 14.21
N ILE A 37 -2.31 -17.65 13.28
CA ILE A 37 -3.64 -18.25 13.17
C ILE A 37 -3.84 -18.68 11.71
N THR A 38 -4.18 -19.96 11.53
CA THR A 38 -4.63 -20.51 10.25
C THR A 38 -6.14 -20.30 10.11
N ASN A 39 -6.57 -19.37 9.27
CA ASN A 39 -7.98 -19.09 9.03
C ASN A 39 -8.46 -19.77 7.74
N ARG A 40 -9.14 -20.91 7.88
CA ARG A 40 -9.66 -21.68 6.75
C ARG A 40 -10.89 -21.06 6.09
N LEU A 41 -11.69 -20.28 6.82
CA LEU A 41 -12.88 -19.60 6.27
C LEU A 41 -12.52 -18.59 5.18
N LEU A 42 -11.34 -17.98 5.31
CA LEU A 42 -10.83 -16.97 4.37
C LEU A 42 -9.63 -17.47 3.54
N ALA A 43 -9.33 -18.77 3.60
CA ALA A 43 -8.20 -19.41 2.92
C ALA A 43 -6.87 -18.65 3.10
N ARG A 44 -6.56 -18.27 4.35
CA ARG A 44 -5.36 -17.50 4.65
C ARG A 44 -4.75 -17.80 6.02
N ARG A 45 -3.45 -17.58 6.12
CA ARG A 45 -2.69 -17.54 7.37
C ARG A 45 -2.53 -16.08 7.79
N GLN A 46 -2.80 -15.78 9.05
CA GLN A 46 -2.73 -14.41 9.58
C GLN A 46 -1.92 -14.37 10.86
N PHE A 47 -1.05 -13.37 10.99
CA PHE A 47 -0.15 -13.24 12.14
C PHE A 47 0.38 -11.82 12.29
N VAL A 48 0.86 -11.53 13.50
CA VAL A 48 1.61 -10.32 13.80
C VAL A 48 3.07 -10.55 13.40
N VAL A 49 3.67 -9.57 12.75
CA VAL A 49 5.08 -9.59 12.34
C VAL A 49 5.83 -8.56 13.16
N ASP A 50 6.82 -9.04 13.92
CA ASP A 50 7.83 -8.17 14.52
C ASP A 50 9.10 -8.24 13.69
N VAL A 51 9.59 -7.08 13.30
CA VAL A 51 10.81 -6.91 12.52
C VAL A 51 11.84 -6.26 13.41
N LEU A 52 12.99 -6.90 13.58
CA LEU A 52 14.15 -6.36 14.28
C LEU A 52 15.19 -5.95 13.24
N HIS A 53 15.59 -4.68 13.29
CA HIS A 53 16.47 -4.04 12.32
C HIS A 53 17.44 -3.05 13.01
N PRO A 54 18.33 -3.54 13.91
CA PRO A 54 19.10 -2.67 14.81
C PRO A 54 19.97 -1.62 14.11
N SER A 55 20.56 -1.95 12.96
CA SER A 55 21.45 -1.05 12.20
C SER A 55 20.76 -0.31 11.05
N ARG A 56 19.46 -0.57 10.81
CA ARG A 56 18.72 -0.03 9.66
C ARG A 56 17.51 0.75 10.12
N ALA A 57 17.24 1.90 9.49
CA ALA A 57 16.13 2.77 9.91
C ALA A 57 14.74 2.13 9.68
N ASN A 58 14.45 1.68 8.46
CA ASN A 58 13.17 1.05 8.11
C ASN A 58 13.34 -0.02 7.04
N VAL A 59 12.46 -1.02 7.08
CA VAL A 59 12.43 -2.14 6.13
C VAL A 59 11.27 -1.93 5.16
N SER A 60 11.56 -2.07 3.88
CA SER A 60 10.54 -1.94 2.83
C SER A 60 9.57 -3.12 2.87
N LYS A 61 8.29 -2.87 2.53
CA LYS A 61 7.27 -3.93 2.51
C LYS A 61 7.57 -5.00 1.45
N THR A 62 8.23 -4.62 0.35
CA THR A 62 8.64 -5.51 -0.73
C THR A 62 9.66 -6.54 -0.24
N GLU A 63 10.65 -6.11 0.54
CA GLU A 63 11.63 -7.01 1.16
C GLU A 63 10.98 -7.92 2.21
N LEU A 64 10.05 -7.39 3.02
CA LEU A 64 9.30 -8.20 3.99
C LEU A 64 8.46 -9.27 3.29
N SER A 65 7.80 -8.92 2.18
CA SER A 65 7.05 -9.90 1.37
C SER A 65 7.96 -11.01 0.85
N GLU A 66 9.19 -10.69 0.41
CA GLU A 66 10.14 -11.69 -0.07
C GLU A 66 10.65 -12.61 1.04
N GLN A 67 11.00 -12.07 2.20
CA GLN A 67 11.48 -12.87 3.33
C GLN A 67 10.36 -13.76 3.90
N LEU A 68 9.13 -13.23 4.00
CA LEU A 68 7.95 -13.99 4.42
C LEU A 68 7.57 -15.08 3.42
N ALA A 69 7.66 -14.78 2.12
CA ALA A 69 7.48 -15.76 1.05
C ALA A 69 8.46 -16.93 1.18
N LYS A 70 9.76 -16.62 1.40
CA LYS A 70 10.80 -17.63 1.61
C LYS A 70 10.56 -18.46 2.88
N MET A 71 10.25 -17.83 4.00
CA MET A 71 10.01 -18.52 5.28
C MET A 71 8.83 -19.49 5.23
N TYR A 72 7.73 -19.09 4.58
CA TYR A 72 6.48 -19.85 4.57
C TYR A 72 6.21 -20.60 3.26
N LYS A 73 7.20 -20.66 2.36
CA LYS A 73 7.12 -21.32 1.05
C LYS A 73 5.86 -20.90 0.29
N ALA A 74 5.65 -19.60 0.19
CA ALA A 74 4.51 -19.00 -0.49
C ALA A 74 4.98 -18.02 -1.56
N ASP A 75 4.14 -17.74 -2.54
CA ASP A 75 4.47 -16.75 -3.57
C ASP A 75 4.45 -15.33 -2.99
N LYS A 76 5.41 -14.49 -3.40
CA LYS A 76 5.51 -13.08 -2.99
C LYS A 76 4.21 -12.30 -3.25
N ALA A 77 3.50 -12.62 -4.34
CA ALA A 77 2.25 -11.96 -4.71
C ALA A 77 1.10 -12.23 -3.70
N ARG A 78 1.12 -13.39 -3.04
CA ARG A 78 0.08 -13.82 -2.07
C ARG A 78 0.34 -13.31 -0.65
N VAL A 79 1.52 -12.75 -0.39
CA VAL A 79 1.91 -12.19 0.91
C VAL A 79 1.59 -10.70 0.98
N VAL A 80 0.68 -10.33 1.88
CA VAL A 80 0.21 -8.96 2.08
C VAL A 80 0.63 -8.44 3.46
N PRO A 81 1.79 -7.76 3.57
CA PRO A 81 2.21 -7.08 4.79
C PRO A 81 1.54 -5.69 4.90
N PHE A 82 0.93 -5.38 6.06
CA PHE A 82 0.30 -4.09 6.30
C PHE A 82 0.42 -3.63 7.77
N GLY A 83 0.09 -2.36 8.01
CA GLY A 83 -0.04 -1.83 9.37
C GLY A 83 1.28 -1.69 10.15
N PHE A 84 2.43 -1.71 9.47
CA PHE A 84 3.73 -1.56 10.11
C PHE A 84 3.88 -0.19 10.77
N ARG A 85 4.26 -0.21 12.06
CA ARG A 85 4.65 0.95 12.85
C ARG A 85 6.02 0.68 13.47
N THR A 86 6.94 1.61 13.28
CA THR A 86 8.25 1.61 13.92
C THR A 86 8.09 1.99 15.40
N ALA A 87 8.78 1.28 16.29
CA ALA A 87 8.85 1.66 17.69
C ALA A 87 9.62 2.98 17.86
N PHE A 88 9.32 3.70 18.94
CA PHE A 88 10.10 4.88 19.30
C PHE A 88 11.55 4.49 19.56
N GLY A 89 12.50 5.27 19.04
CA GLY A 89 13.93 4.95 19.08
C GLY A 89 14.42 4.00 17.98
N GLY A 90 13.55 3.51 17.08
CA GLY A 90 13.95 2.68 15.95
C GLY A 90 14.30 1.23 16.31
N GLY A 91 14.96 0.50 15.41
CA GLY A 91 15.45 -0.87 15.63
C GLY A 91 14.39 -1.98 15.70
N ARG A 92 13.11 -1.63 15.90
CA ARG A 92 11.97 -2.57 15.93
C ARG A 92 10.78 -2.00 15.18
N SER A 93 10.06 -2.85 14.46
CA SER A 93 8.76 -2.51 13.85
C SER A 93 7.76 -3.62 14.09
N THR A 94 6.51 -3.26 14.34
CA THR A 94 5.41 -4.20 14.50
C THR A 94 4.39 -3.98 13.41
N GLY A 95 3.88 -5.07 12.83
CA GLY A 95 2.91 -5.03 11.76
C GLY A 95 2.09 -6.30 11.70
N PHE A 96 1.30 -6.44 10.64
CA PHE A 96 0.47 -7.60 10.41
C PHE A 96 0.75 -8.14 9.00
N ALA A 97 0.74 -9.46 8.85
CA ALA A 97 0.87 -10.08 7.55
C ALA A 97 -0.24 -11.11 7.32
N LEU A 98 -0.67 -11.17 6.08
CA LEU A 98 -1.60 -12.17 5.56
C LEU A 98 -0.90 -12.95 4.47
N ILE A 99 -1.03 -14.27 4.50
CA ILE A 99 -0.58 -15.14 3.43
C ILE A 99 -1.81 -15.90 2.95
N TYR A 100 -2.25 -15.62 1.74
CA TYR A 100 -3.34 -16.33 1.10
C TYR A 100 -2.84 -17.65 0.50
N ASP A 101 -3.70 -18.67 0.52
CA ASP A 101 -3.39 -19.95 -0.12
C ASP A 101 -3.55 -19.80 -1.66
N ASP A 102 -4.59 -19.08 -2.11
CA ASP A 102 -4.92 -18.87 -3.53
C ASP A 102 -5.02 -17.39 -3.93
N GLU A 103 -4.78 -17.09 -5.21
CA GLU A 103 -4.98 -15.75 -5.79
C GLU A 103 -6.47 -15.30 -5.85
N PRO A 104 -7.44 -16.13 -6.29
CA PRO A 104 -8.84 -15.73 -6.30
C PRO A 104 -9.39 -15.38 -4.91
N SER A 105 -8.91 -16.07 -3.86
CA SER A 105 -9.31 -15.77 -2.48
C SER A 105 -8.72 -14.43 -2.02
N GLN A 106 -7.48 -14.12 -2.40
CA GLN A 106 -6.86 -12.81 -2.18
C GLN A 106 -7.69 -11.68 -2.80
N MET A 107 -8.04 -11.78 -4.09
CA MET A 107 -8.82 -10.75 -4.79
C MET A 107 -10.23 -10.57 -4.19
N LYS A 108 -10.86 -11.65 -3.72
CA LYS A 108 -12.20 -11.63 -3.13
C LYS A 108 -12.23 -10.99 -1.74
N PHE A 109 -11.26 -11.30 -0.89
CA PHE A 109 -11.30 -10.95 0.53
C PHE A 109 -10.47 -9.72 0.90
N GLU A 110 -9.48 -9.31 0.10
CA GLU A 110 -8.73 -8.08 0.38
C GLU A 110 -9.57 -6.83 0.10
N PRO A 111 -9.50 -5.79 0.96
CA PRO A 111 -10.08 -4.51 0.64
C PRO A 111 -9.45 -3.91 -0.63
N LYS A 112 -10.30 -3.33 -1.49
CA LYS A 112 -9.92 -2.76 -2.79
C LYS A 112 -8.71 -1.83 -2.75
N TYR A 113 -8.54 -1.03 -1.69
CA TYR A 113 -7.42 -0.10 -1.57
C TYR A 113 -6.05 -0.80 -1.45
N ARG A 114 -5.99 -2.04 -0.93
CA ARG A 114 -4.75 -2.82 -0.87
C ARG A 114 -4.44 -3.50 -2.19
N LEU A 115 -5.46 -3.98 -2.89
CA LEU A 115 -5.32 -4.51 -4.25
C LEU A 115 -4.75 -3.47 -5.21
N ILE A 116 -5.25 -2.23 -5.13
CA ILE A 116 -4.72 -1.10 -5.93
C ILE A 116 -3.25 -0.80 -5.59
N ARG A 117 -2.89 -0.80 -4.30
CA ARG A 117 -1.49 -0.59 -3.87
C ARG A 117 -0.54 -1.70 -4.32
N SER A 118 -1.06 -2.91 -4.49
CA SER A 118 -0.29 -4.07 -4.93
C SER A 118 -0.27 -4.21 -6.46
N GLY A 119 -1.00 -3.35 -7.19
CA GLY A 119 -1.09 -3.39 -8.65
C GLY A 119 -2.09 -4.40 -9.23
N LEU A 120 -2.81 -5.15 -8.40
CA LEU A 120 -3.75 -6.20 -8.83
C LEU A 120 -5.10 -5.66 -9.32
N ALA A 121 -5.44 -4.41 -8.99
CA ALA A 121 -6.69 -3.78 -9.40
C ALA A 121 -6.47 -2.33 -9.80
N THR A 122 -7.18 -1.85 -10.81
CA THR A 122 -7.12 -0.45 -11.23
C THR A 122 -8.00 0.41 -10.34
N ALA A 123 -7.54 1.64 -10.08
CA ALA A 123 -8.32 2.60 -9.30
C ALA A 123 -9.52 3.09 -10.14
N PRO A 124 -10.76 2.97 -9.64
CA PRO A 124 -11.91 3.49 -10.37
C PRO A 124 -11.83 5.02 -10.47
N PRO A 125 -12.34 5.62 -11.57
CA PRO A 125 -12.35 7.06 -11.74
C PRO A 125 -13.13 7.71 -10.59
N LYS A 126 -12.44 8.55 -9.81
CA LYS A 126 -13.02 9.19 -8.62
C LYS A 126 -13.90 10.37 -9.06
N THR A 127 -15.22 10.21 -8.98
CA THR A 127 -16.13 11.36 -8.96
C THR A 127 -16.12 11.98 -7.56
N ASN A 128 -15.95 13.30 -7.46
CA ASN A 128 -15.87 14.00 -6.18
C ASN A 128 -17.13 13.73 -5.33
N ARG A 129 -16.97 13.53 -4.01
CA ARG A 129 -18.07 13.25 -3.07
C ARG A 129 -19.15 14.35 -3.14
N LYS A 130 -18.76 15.61 -3.34
CA LYS A 130 -19.67 16.75 -3.56
C LYS A 130 -20.54 16.54 -4.80
N LEU A 131 -19.92 16.24 -5.95
CA LEU A 131 -20.62 16.00 -7.23
C LEU A 131 -21.60 14.83 -7.14
N ARG A 132 -21.23 13.74 -6.45
CA ARG A 132 -22.13 12.60 -6.21
C ARG A 132 -23.36 12.99 -5.39
N LYS A 133 -23.18 13.81 -4.34
CA LYS A 133 -24.27 14.30 -3.50
C LYS A 133 -25.18 15.27 -4.26
N GLU A 134 -24.62 16.17 -5.04
CA GLU A 134 -25.41 17.08 -5.88
C GLU A 134 -26.22 16.31 -6.93
N ARG A 135 -25.62 15.34 -7.64
CA ARG A 135 -26.34 14.47 -8.59
C ARG A 135 -27.48 13.72 -7.90
N LYS A 136 -27.24 13.18 -6.69
CA LYS A 136 -28.27 12.53 -5.87
C LYS A 136 -29.40 13.49 -5.50
N ASN A 137 -29.08 14.71 -5.07
CA ASN A 137 -30.08 15.70 -4.67
C ASN A 137 -30.90 16.21 -5.86
N ARG A 138 -30.29 16.37 -7.05
CA ARG A 138 -31.00 16.69 -8.30
C ARG A 138 -31.95 15.56 -8.70
N ALA A 139 -31.47 14.30 -8.67
CA ALA A 139 -32.28 13.13 -9.01
C ALA A 139 -33.45 12.88 -8.04
N LYS A 140 -33.31 13.25 -6.76
CA LYS A 140 -34.39 13.15 -5.76
C LYS A 140 -35.61 14.01 -6.09
N LYS A 141 -35.45 15.13 -6.81
CA LYS A 141 -36.55 16.04 -7.18
C LYS A 141 -37.49 15.48 -8.25
N LEU A 142 -37.04 14.48 -9.00
CA LEU A 142 -37.80 13.87 -10.09
C LEU A 142 -38.53 12.60 -9.59
N ARG A 143 -39.54 12.09 -10.31
CA ARG A 143 -40.27 10.84 -9.98
C ARG A 143 -40.27 9.87 -11.17
N GLY A 144 -40.39 8.57 -10.88
CA GLY A 144 -40.47 7.50 -11.88
C GLY A 144 -39.31 7.49 -12.87
N THR A 145 -39.60 7.19 -14.13
CA THR A 145 -38.64 7.14 -15.25
C THR A 145 -37.98 8.49 -15.56
N LYS A 146 -38.52 9.62 -15.08
CA LYS A 146 -37.85 10.93 -15.21
C LYS A 146 -36.55 10.99 -14.39
N LYS A 147 -36.39 10.18 -13.35
CA LYS A 147 -35.14 10.09 -12.56
C LYS A 147 -33.98 9.47 -13.35
N SER A 148 -34.24 8.44 -14.14
CA SER A 148 -33.20 7.78 -14.96
C SER A 148 -32.81 8.65 -16.15
N LYS A 149 -33.78 9.30 -16.81
CA LYS A 149 -33.52 10.19 -17.96
C LYS A 149 -32.71 11.43 -17.61
N ALA A 150 -32.82 11.98 -16.40
CA ALA A 150 -32.00 13.12 -15.96
C ALA A 150 -30.59 12.74 -15.47
N ALA A 151 -30.34 11.43 -15.28
CA ALA A 151 -29.02 10.93 -14.90
C ALA A 151 -28.12 10.70 -16.12
N GLU A 152 -28.71 10.47 -17.30
CA GLU A 152 -28.01 10.45 -18.58
C GLU A 152 -27.87 11.89 -19.10
N PRO A 153 -26.68 12.32 -19.56
CA PRO A 153 -26.59 13.57 -20.32
C PRO A 153 -27.51 13.44 -21.55
N PRO A 154 -28.20 14.51 -21.97
CA PRO A 154 -28.99 14.45 -23.20
C PRO A 154 -28.07 13.99 -24.33
N LYS A 155 -28.41 12.87 -24.99
CA LYS A 155 -27.75 12.47 -26.23
C LYS A 155 -27.92 13.66 -27.17
N LYS A 156 -26.85 14.44 -27.39
CA LYS A 156 -26.83 15.43 -28.48
C LYS A 156 -27.07 14.64 -29.75
N GLY A 157 -28.28 14.73 -30.30
CA GLY A 157 -28.55 14.27 -31.64
C GLY A 157 -27.83 15.21 -32.59
N LYS A 158 -27.00 14.62 -33.47
CA LYS A 158 -26.24 15.23 -34.58
C LYS A 158 -25.71 16.64 -34.34
#